data_AF-A0A959US89-F1
#
_entry.id   AF-A0A959US89-F1
#
_cell.length_a   1.000
_cell.length_b   1.000
_cell.length_c   1.000
_cell.angle_alpha   90.00
_cell.angle_beta   90.00
_cell.angle_gamma   90.00
#
_symmetry.space_group_name_H-M   'P 1'
#
loop_
_entity.id
_entity.type
_entity.pdbx_description
1 polymer ?
#
loop_
_entity_poly.entity_id
_entity_poly.type
_entity_poly.pdbx_seq_one_letter_code
_entity_poly.pdbx_strand_id
1 'polypeptide(L)'
;SRDIGEFWRRWHISLSTWFRDYLYIPLGGSRGSRAMQVRNALLVFTVSGFWHGANWTFLAWGLLNGLYFVPLVLARGRGSGSTIVAEGRPFPSGTELRGMATTFLLTVLAWVAFRADSLGDALTIYGTMASSSLFEFPLVRDPRGMAIAGSCIAFMLLLEWWNRERQYGLQLDAVTARPVRLLCYYATVFMLFAFAPMDSGQFIYFQF
;
A
#
# COMPACT_ATOMS: atom_id res chain seq x y z
N SER A 1 0.43 6.20 4.76
CA SER A 1 -0.81 6.89 4.36
C SER A 1 -1.76 7.00 5.54
N ARG A 2 -2.35 8.17 5.80
CA ARG A 2 -3.27 8.37 6.95
C ARG A 2 -4.73 8.16 6.61
N ASP A 3 -5.06 8.13 5.33
CA ASP A 3 -6.38 7.80 4.81
C ASP A 3 -6.26 7.06 3.47
N ILE A 4 -7.37 6.48 3.03
CA ILE A 4 -7.48 5.71 1.78
C ILE A 4 -7.23 6.58 0.54
N GLY A 5 -7.55 7.87 0.59
CA GLY A 5 -7.23 8.78 -0.50
C GLY A 5 -5.72 9.02 -0.64
N GLU A 6 -5.01 9.20 0.49
CA GLU A 6 -3.55 9.29 0.53
C GLU A 6 -2.89 8.00 0.03
N PHE A 7 -3.48 6.85 0.37
CA PHE A 7 -3.06 5.55 -0.15
C PHE A 7 -3.13 5.50 -1.68
N TRP A 8 -4.29 5.76 -2.27
CA TRP A 8 -4.49 5.70 -3.72
C TRP A 8 -3.76 6.79 -4.52
N ARG A 9 -3.30 7.87 -3.88
CA ARG A 9 -2.39 8.84 -4.51
C ARG A 9 -0.95 8.34 -4.62
N ARG A 10 -0.56 7.34 -3.82
CA ARG A 10 0.81 6.83 -3.73
C ARG A 10 0.96 5.41 -4.27
N TRP A 11 -0.11 4.62 -4.23
CA TRP A 11 -0.15 3.27 -4.77
C TRP A 11 -0.48 3.30 -6.26
N HIS A 12 0.32 2.60 -7.07
CA HIS A 12 0.14 2.43 -8.52
C HIS A 12 -0.20 3.75 -9.26
N ILE A 13 0.60 4.80 -9.00
CA ILE A 13 0.33 6.20 -9.37
C ILE A 13 -0.10 6.36 -10.83
N SER A 14 0.56 5.68 -11.77
CA SER A 14 0.22 5.73 -13.20
C SER A 14 -1.20 5.25 -13.49
N LEU A 15 -1.62 4.13 -12.91
CA LEU A 15 -2.94 3.53 -13.09
C LEU A 15 -4.01 4.37 -12.41
N SER A 16 -3.76 4.80 -11.17
CA SER A 16 -4.70 5.66 -10.44
C SER A 16 -4.89 7.01 -11.15
N THR A 17 -3.84 7.55 -11.75
CA THR A 17 -3.90 8.76 -12.59
C THR A 17 -4.72 8.52 -13.86
N TRP A 18 -4.52 7.38 -14.53
CA TRP A 18 -5.29 7.02 -15.72
C TRP A 18 -6.79 6.88 -15.41
N PHE A 19 -7.15 6.14 -14.36
CA PHE A 19 -8.56 6.02 -13.95
C PHE A 19 -9.18 7.35 -13.55
N ARG A 20 -8.41 8.22 -12.88
CA ARG A 20 -8.88 9.56 -12.55
C ARG A 20 -9.18 10.37 -13.82
N ASP A 21 -8.23 10.43 -14.74
CA ASP A 21 -8.27 11.36 -15.86
C ASP A 21 -9.19 10.88 -16.99
N TYR A 22 -9.26 9.56 -17.21
CA TYR A 22 -10.00 8.96 -18.33
C TYR A 22 -11.32 8.30 -17.93
N LEU A 23 -11.61 8.13 -16.64
CA LEU A 23 -12.89 7.56 -16.19
C LEU A 23 -13.59 8.45 -15.16
N TYR A 24 -12.93 8.79 -14.05
CA TYR A 24 -13.56 9.57 -12.98
C TYR A 24 -13.98 10.97 -13.42
N ILE A 25 -13.07 11.73 -14.04
CA ILE A 25 -13.35 13.11 -14.51
C ILE A 25 -14.43 13.12 -15.60
N PRO A 26 -14.38 12.27 -16.65
CA PRO A 26 -15.43 12.17 -17.65
C PRO A 26 -16.82 11.82 -17.07
N LEU A 27 -16.89 11.02 -16.00
CA LEU A 27 -18.15 10.72 -15.29
C LEU A 27 -18.71 11.90 -14.47
N GLY A 28 -18.05 13.07 -14.49
CA GLY A 28 -18.39 14.26 -13.74
C GLY A 28 -17.52 14.50 -12.50
N GLY A 29 -16.61 13.57 -12.19
CA GLY A 29 -15.67 13.67 -11.08
C GLY A 29 -16.37 13.94 -9.74
N SER A 30 -15.89 14.96 -9.02
CA SER A 30 -16.45 15.43 -7.75
C SER A 30 -17.52 16.54 -7.93
N ARG A 31 -18.09 16.70 -9.12
CA ARG A 31 -19.19 17.65 -9.38
C ARG A 31 -20.55 16.99 -9.14
N GLY A 32 -21.58 17.79 -8.87
CA GLY A 32 -22.95 17.31 -8.66
C GLY A 32 -23.22 16.79 -7.25
N SER A 33 -24.28 15.98 -7.11
CA SER A 33 -24.74 15.48 -5.81
C SER A 33 -23.78 14.46 -5.19
N ARG A 34 -23.81 14.30 -3.85
CA ARG A 34 -22.98 13.30 -3.16
C ARG A 34 -23.22 11.88 -3.67
N ALA A 35 -24.46 11.54 -3.99
CA ALA A 35 -24.81 10.24 -4.56
C ALA A 35 -24.12 10.02 -5.91
N MET A 36 -24.02 11.06 -6.76
CA MET A 36 -23.29 10.98 -8.03
C MET A 36 -21.79 10.77 -7.81
N GLN A 37 -21.19 11.47 -6.84
CA GLN A 37 -19.77 11.31 -6.53
C GLN A 37 -19.45 9.91 -5.98
N VAL A 38 -20.30 9.39 -5.10
CA VAL A 38 -20.19 8.02 -4.56
C VAL A 38 -20.33 7.00 -5.69
N ARG A 39 -21.35 7.14 -6.55
CA ARG A 39 -21.52 6.28 -7.73
C ARG A 39 -20.29 6.30 -8.62
N ASN A 40 -19.75 7.48 -8.92
CA ASN A 40 -18.57 7.64 -9.76
C ASN A 40 -17.34 6.95 -9.15
N ALA A 41 -17.13 7.08 -7.83
CA ALA A 41 -16.04 6.40 -7.14
C ALA A 41 -16.20 4.87 -7.19
N LEU A 42 -17.40 4.35 -6.87
CA LEU A 42 -17.68 2.91 -6.94
C LEU A 42 -17.47 2.36 -8.35
N LEU A 43 -17.97 3.05 -9.38
CA LEU A 43 -17.77 2.64 -10.78
C LEU A 43 -16.29 2.58 -11.13
N VAL A 44 -15.50 3.59 -10.77
CA VAL A 44 -14.06 3.60 -11.05
C VAL A 44 -13.36 2.42 -10.40
N PHE A 45 -13.64 2.12 -9.14
CA PHE A 45 -13.02 0.98 -8.45
C PHE A 45 -13.51 -0.38 -8.96
N THR A 46 -14.78 -0.51 -9.34
CA THR A 46 -15.30 -1.71 -9.99
C THR A 46 -14.61 -1.97 -11.33
N VAL A 47 -14.50 -0.95 -12.17
CA VAL A 47 -13.80 -1.05 -13.46
C VAL A 47 -12.30 -1.34 -13.23
N SER A 48 -11.70 -0.75 -12.18
CA SER A 48 -10.33 -1.09 -11.79
C SER A 48 -10.18 -2.54 -11.37
N GLY A 49 -11.15 -3.14 -10.68
CA GLY A 49 -11.16 -4.57 -10.38
C GLY A 49 -11.15 -5.40 -11.67
N PHE A 50 -12.08 -5.12 -12.59
CA PHE A 50 -12.13 -5.84 -13.87
C PHE A 50 -10.89 -5.66 -14.74
N TRP A 51 -10.18 -4.54 -14.62
CA TRP A 51 -8.90 -4.34 -15.30
C TRP A 51 -7.83 -5.34 -14.87
N HIS A 52 -7.87 -5.82 -13.61
CA HIS A 52 -6.93 -6.82 -13.11
C HIS A 52 -7.29 -8.26 -13.51
N GLY A 53 -8.57 -8.55 -13.76
CA GLY A 53 -9.00 -9.85 -14.27
C GLY A 53 -10.51 -10.08 -14.19
N ALA A 54 -10.97 -11.19 -14.79
CA ALA A 54 -12.39 -11.55 -14.85
C ALA A 54 -12.89 -12.37 -13.64
N ASN A 55 -12.03 -12.67 -12.67
CA ASN A 55 -12.41 -13.41 -11.46
C ASN A 55 -13.26 -12.52 -10.53
N TRP A 56 -14.23 -13.12 -9.84
CA TRP A 56 -15.08 -12.48 -8.84
C TRP A 56 -14.29 -11.89 -7.68
N THR A 57 -13.10 -12.42 -7.39
CA THR A 57 -12.17 -11.93 -6.37
C THR A 57 -11.72 -10.49 -6.67
N PHE A 58 -11.43 -10.17 -7.93
CA PHE A 58 -11.10 -8.80 -8.36
C PHE A 58 -12.28 -7.83 -8.28
N LEU A 59 -13.49 -8.29 -8.56
CA LEU A 59 -14.70 -7.48 -8.35
C LEU A 59 -14.89 -7.16 -6.86
N ALA A 60 -14.73 -8.15 -5.99
CA ALA A 60 -14.80 -7.96 -4.54
C ALA A 60 -13.72 -6.98 -4.06
N TRP A 61 -12.47 -7.11 -4.53
CA TRP A 61 -11.40 -6.17 -4.23
C TRP A 61 -11.74 -4.73 -4.67
N GLY A 62 -12.27 -4.56 -5.87
CA GLY A 62 -12.70 -3.26 -6.39
C GLY A 62 -13.80 -2.65 -5.51
N LEU A 63 -14.84 -3.43 -5.21
CA LEU A 63 -15.95 -2.96 -4.36
C LEU A 63 -15.49 -2.61 -2.94
N LEU A 64 -14.61 -3.41 -2.32
CA LEU A 64 -14.04 -3.10 -1.00
C LEU A 64 -13.32 -1.75 -0.99
N ASN A 65 -12.43 -1.52 -1.97
CA ASN A 65 -11.72 -0.25 -2.08
C ASN A 65 -12.66 0.93 -2.37
N GLY A 66 -13.67 0.72 -3.21
CA GLY A 66 -14.72 1.69 -3.46
C GLY A 66 -15.48 2.08 -2.19
N LEU A 67 -15.89 1.09 -1.39
CA LEU A 67 -16.55 1.29 -0.11
C LEU A 67 -15.65 2.04 0.89
N TYR A 68 -14.36 1.71 0.96
CA TYR A 68 -13.40 2.40 1.82
C TYR A 68 -13.18 3.86 1.42
N PHE A 69 -13.43 4.20 0.14
CA PHE A 69 -13.33 5.55 -0.38
C PHE A 69 -14.59 6.39 -0.10
N VAL A 70 -15.76 5.77 0.11
CA VAL A 70 -17.05 6.47 0.32
C VAL A 70 -17.00 7.47 1.50
N PRO A 71 -16.49 7.12 2.70
CA PRO A 71 -16.40 8.07 3.80
C PRO A 71 -15.61 9.34 3.43
N LEU A 72 -14.57 9.20 2.62
CA LEU A 72 -13.76 10.34 2.15
C LEU A 72 -14.55 11.24 1.19
N VAL A 73 -15.37 10.65 0.30
CA VAL A 73 -16.26 11.40 -0.61
C VAL A 73 -17.35 12.15 0.16
N LEU A 74 -17.87 11.56 1.25
CA LEU A 74 -18.91 12.16 2.07
C LEU A 74 -18.38 13.23 3.02
N ALA A 75 -17.13 13.08 3.49
CA ALA A 75 -16.45 14.06 4.32
C ALA A 75 -16.16 15.33 3.50
N ARG A 76 -16.58 16.50 3.99
CA ARG A 76 -16.36 17.82 3.35
C ARG A 76 -14.89 18.28 3.34
N GLY A 77 -13.95 17.44 3.77
CA GLY A 77 -12.57 17.83 4.02
C GLY A 77 -11.72 17.78 2.74
N ARG A 78 -11.09 18.91 2.41
CA ARG A 78 -9.87 18.89 1.59
C ARG A 78 -8.84 18.07 2.36
N GLY A 79 -8.24 17.07 1.72
CA GLY A 79 -7.19 16.24 2.34
C GLY A 79 -6.15 17.11 3.03
N SER A 80 -5.59 16.60 4.13
CA SER A 80 -4.53 17.25 4.92
C SER A 80 -3.52 17.96 4.00
N GLY A 81 -3.23 19.24 4.27
CA GLY A 81 -2.39 20.09 3.41
C GLY A 81 -0.97 19.56 3.21
N SER A 82 -0.47 18.79 4.18
CA SER A 82 0.76 18.02 4.02
C SER A 82 0.44 16.57 3.71
N THR A 83 1.10 16.00 2.70
CA THR A 83 1.06 14.55 2.47
C THR A 83 2.06 13.82 3.37
N ILE A 84 3.00 14.53 4.01
CA ILE A 84 4.03 13.94 4.84
C ILE A 84 3.44 13.64 6.23
N VAL A 85 3.78 12.45 6.75
CA VAL A 85 3.41 12.03 8.11
C VAL A 85 4.43 12.60 9.09
N ALA A 86 3.96 13.15 10.22
CA ALA A 86 4.85 13.70 11.25
C ALA A 86 5.82 14.77 10.68
N GLU A 87 5.34 15.62 9.78
CA GLU A 87 6.16 16.71 9.24
C GLU A 87 6.66 17.62 10.37
N GLY A 88 7.96 17.87 10.39
CA GLY A 88 8.65 18.66 11.42
C GLY A 88 8.70 18.00 12.81
N ARG A 89 8.27 16.73 12.95
CA ARG A 89 8.22 16.02 14.23
C ARG A 89 8.80 14.61 14.12
N PRO A 90 9.55 14.11 15.11
CA PRO A 90 10.18 12.78 15.01
C PRO A 90 9.16 11.63 14.98
N PHE A 91 7.96 11.84 15.53
CA PHE A 91 6.93 10.80 15.67
C PHE A 91 5.54 11.30 15.25
N PRO A 92 4.69 10.41 14.71
CA PRO A 92 3.32 10.73 14.34
C PRO A 92 2.47 10.99 15.57
N SER A 93 1.48 11.88 15.43
CA SER A 93 0.46 12.06 16.47
C SER A 93 -0.44 10.83 16.58
N GLY A 94 -1.15 10.69 17.70
CA GLY A 94 -2.11 9.59 17.89
C GLY A 94 -3.19 9.53 16.79
N THR A 95 -3.63 10.67 16.26
CA THR A 95 -4.57 10.72 15.12
C THR A 95 -3.94 10.18 13.84
N GLU A 96 -2.68 10.54 13.56
CA GLU A 96 -1.96 10.03 12.38
C GLU A 96 -1.69 8.54 12.51
N LEU A 97 -1.29 8.07 13.70
CA LEU A 97 -1.09 6.64 13.97
C LEU A 97 -2.37 5.83 13.74
N ARG A 98 -3.51 6.30 14.26
CA ARG A 98 -4.80 5.64 14.01
C ARG A 98 -5.12 5.63 12.52
N GLY A 99 -4.95 6.74 11.82
CA GLY A 99 -5.19 6.82 10.37
C GLY A 99 -4.29 5.86 9.57
N MET A 100 -3.01 5.77 9.95
CA MET A 100 -2.05 4.82 9.36
C MET A 100 -2.46 3.37 9.60
N ALA A 101 -2.77 3.01 10.85
CA ALA A 101 -3.20 1.67 11.21
C ALA A 101 -4.49 1.28 10.49
N THR A 102 -5.50 2.15 10.49
CA THR A 102 -6.76 1.92 9.78
C THR A 102 -6.54 1.76 8.28
N THR A 103 -5.76 2.65 7.65
CA THR A 103 -5.47 2.55 6.22
C THR A 103 -4.75 1.25 5.89
N PHE A 104 -3.72 0.90 6.67
CA PHE A 104 -2.96 -0.34 6.49
C PHE A 104 -3.86 -1.58 6.62
N LEU A 105 -4.70 -1.64 7.66
CA LEU A 105 -5.61 -2.77 7.87
C LEU A 105 -6.63 -2.91 6.74
N LEU A 106 -7.27 -1.81 6.33
CA LEU A 106 -8.23 -1.82 5.22
C LEU A 106 -7.56 -2.29 3.91
N THR A 107 -6.36 -1.77 3.63
CA THR A 107 -5.53 -2.20 2.49
C THR A 107 -5.25 -3.70 2.60
N VAL A 108 -4.65 -4.20 3.69
CA VAL A 108 -4.32 -5.64 3.82
C VAL A 108 -5.56 -6.52 3.67
N LEU A 109 -6.70 -6.13 4.25
CA LEU A 109 -7.96 -6.85 4.08
C LEU A 109 -8.39 -6.89 2.61
N ALA A 110 -8.34 -5.78 1.88
CA ALA A 110 -8.65 -5.80 0.45
C ALA A 110 -7.68 -6.72 -0.32
N TRP A 111 -6.38 -6.72 0.02
CA TRP A 111 -5.38 -7.55 -0.68
C TRP A 111 -5.63 -9.05 -0.56
N VAL A 112 -6.29 -9.53 0.49
CA VAL A 112 -6.73 -10.92 0.58
C VAL A 112 -7.66 -11.26 -0.60
N ALA A 113 -8.67 -10.43 -0.84
CA ALA A 113 -9.56 -10.60 -2.00
C ALA A 113 -8.82 -10.41 -3.34
N PHE A 114 -7.75 -9.62 -3.40
CA PHE A 114 -6.96 -9.48 -4.63
C PHE A 114 -6.16 -10.74 -4.98
N ARG A 115 -5.62 -11.41 -3.95
CA ARG A 115 -4.65 -12.51 -4.12
C ARG A 115 -5.28 -13.90 -4.06
N ALA A 116 -6.42 -14.07 -3.41
CA ALA A 116 -7.07 -15.37 -3.29
C ALA A 116 -7.49 -15.92 -4.66
N ASP A 117 -7.36 -17.24 -4.84
CA ASP A 117 -7.71 -17.92 -6.09
C ASP A 117 -9.23 -17.96 -6.30
N SER A 118 -10.01 -17.98 -5.21
CA SER A 118 -11.47 -17.89 -5.22
C SER A 118 -12.03 -17.05 -4.07
N LEU A 119 -13.31 -16.66 -4.18
CA LEU A 119 -14.02 -16.02 -3.08
C LEU A 119 -14.14 -16.91 -1.85
N GLY A 120 -14.23 -18.24 -2.04
CA GLY A 120 -14.23 -19.20 -0.94
C GLY A 120 -12.94 -19.14 -0.15
N ASP A 121 -11.79 -19.15 -0.84
CA ASP A 121 -10.47 -19.06 -0.20
C ASP A 121 -10.29 -17.73 0.54
N ALA A 122 -10.74 -16.62 -0.05
CA ALA A 122 -10.72 -15.32 0.61
C ALA A 122 -11.53 -15.34 1.92
N LEU A 123 -12.73 -15.91 1.91
CA LEU A 123 -13.57 -16.04 3.10
C LEU A 123 -12.95 -16.94 4.15
N THR A 124 -12.32 -18.05 3.75
CA THR A 124 -11.56 -18.92 4.65
C THR A 124 -10.43 -18.14 5.32
N ILE A 125 -9.64 -17.37 4.56
CA ILE A 125 -8.56 -16.55 5.10
C ILE A 125 -9.09 -15.53 6.12
N TYR A 126 -10.17 -14.81 5.80
CA TYR A 126 -10.80 -13.88 6.76
C TYR A 126 -11.29 -14.59 8.03
N GLY A 127 -11.86 -15.79 7.89
CA GLY A 127 -12.27 -16.60 9.04
C GLY A 127 -11.08 -17.04 9.90
N THR A 128 -9.98 -17.45 9.28
CA THR A 128 -8.74 -17.82 9.99
C THR A 128 -8.11 -16.63 10.71
N MET A 129 -8.15 -15.42 10.13
CA MET A 129 -7.67 -14.20 10.79
C MET A 129 -8.44 -13.88 12.08
N ALA A 130 -9.70 -14.30 12.19
CA ALA A 130 -10.52 -14.14 13.39
C ALA A 130 -10.39 -15.30 14.39
N SER A 131 -9.55 -16.30 14.10
CA SER A 131 -9.33 -17.46 14.98
C SER A 131 -8.39 -17.15 16.15
N SER A 132 -8.42 -18.01 17.17
CA SER A 132 -7.54 -17.90 18.35
C SER A 132 -6.04 -18.03 18.01
N SER A 133 -5.70 -18.63 16.86
CA SER A 133 -4.32 -18.75 16.37
C SER A 133 -3.61 -17.40 16.19
N LEU A 134 -4.36 -16.30 16.11
CA LEU A 134 -3.81 -14.94 16.09
C LEU A 134 -2.91 -14.64 17.32
N PHE A 135 -3.19 -15.30 18.45
CA PHE A 135 -2.44 -15.12 19.70
C PHE A 135 -1.38 -16.21 19.92
N GLU A 136 -1.23 -17.15 18.99
CA GLU A 136 -0.24 -18.20 19.06
C GLU A 136 1.06 -17.77 18.37
N PHE A 137 2.20 -18.18 18.92
CA PHE A 137 3.48 -17.96 18.25
C PHE A 137 3.58 -18.91 17.04
N PRO A 138 3.80 -18.38 15.82
CA PRO A 138 3.87 -19.22 14.64
C PRO A 138 5.09 -20.13 14.70
N LEU A 139 4.96 -21.34 14.14
CA LEU A 139 6.08 -22.27 14.01
C LEU A 139 7.05 -21.76 12.93
N VAL A 140 8.18 -21.20 13.35
CA VAL A 140 9.19 -20.64 12.45
C VAL A 140 10.07 -21.76 11.91
N ARG A 141 9.82 -22.18 10.66
CA ARG A 141 10.59 -23.25 10.00
C ARG A 141 12.03 -22.84 9.67
N ASP A 142 12.26 -21.56 9.37
CA ASP A 142 13.59 -20.99 9.10
C ASP A 142 13.83 -19.72 9.93
N PRO A 143 14.36 -19.84 11.15
CA PRO A 143 14.63 -18.70 12.01
C PRO A 143 15.66 -17.74 11.44
N ARG A 144 16.64 -18.24 10.67
CA ARG A 144 17.71 -17.41 10.10
C ARG A 144 17.19 -16.55 8.97
N GLY A 145 16.46 -17.13 8.01
CA GLY A 145 15.83 -16.38 6.93
C GLY A 145 14.84 -15.35 7.46
N MET A 146 14.02 -15.71 8.46
CA MET A 146 13.10 -14.77 9.09
C MET A 146 13.83 -13.61 9.77
N ALA A 147 14.94 -13.88 10.48
CA ALA A 147 15.74 -12.83 11.11
C ALA A 147 16.39 -11.90 10.08
N ILE A 148 16.91 -12.43 8.97
CA ILE A 148 17.48 -11.64 7.88
C ILE A 148 16.40 -10.76 7.24
N ALA A 149 15.26 -11.34 6.86
CA ALA A 149 14.16 -10.61 6.25
C ALA A 149 13.62 -9.51 7.19
N GLY A 150 13.42 -9.84 8.47
CA GLY A 150 13.01 -8.89 9.49
C GLY A 150 14.01 -7.74 9.67
N SER A 151 15.31 -8.05 9.63
CA SER A 151 16.37 -7.04 9.71
C SER A 151 16.39 -6.12 8.49
N CYS A 152 16.22 -6.68 7.29
CA CYS A 152 16.13 -5.90 6.04
C CYS A 152 14.90 -4.99 6.03
N ILE A 153 13.73 -5.50 6.45
CA ILE A 153 12.50 -4.71 6.56
C ILE A 153 12.68 -3.59 7.59
N ALA A 154 13.21 -3.90 8.77
CA ALA A 154 13.47 -2.90 9.80
C ALA A 154 14.43 -1.81 9.30
N PHE A 155 15.52 -2.20 8.63
CA PHE A 155 16.47 -1.27 8.02
C PHE A 155 15.78 -0.36 6.99
N MET A 156 14.98 -0.92 6.09
CA MET A 156 14.23 -0.17 5.09
C MET A 156 13.25 0.82 5.73
N LEU A 157 12.50 0.38 6.75
CA LEU A 157 11.55 1.25 7.47
C LEU A 157 12.25 2.38 8.21
N LEU A 158 13.42 2.12 8.83
CA LEU A 158 14.21 3.14 9.51
C LEU A 158 14.76 4.18 8.52
N LEU A 159 15.30 3.73 7.39
CA LEU A 159 15.79 4.61 6.33
C LEU A 159 14.68 5.47 5.74
N GLU A 160 13.54 4.87 5.42
CA GLU A 160 12.37 5.58 4.89
C GLU A 160 11.86 6.58 5.92
N TRP A 161 11.79 6.20 7.21
CA TRP A 161 11.37 7.11 8.26
C TRP A 161 12.31 8.30 8.43
N TRP A 162 13.62 8.06 8.35
CA TRP A 162 14.66 9.10 8.44
C TRP A 162 14.60 10.07 7.25
N ASN A 163 14.31 9.57 6.05
CA ASN A 163 14.28 10.35 4.82
C ASN A 163 12.87 10.79 4.37
N ARG A 164 11.83 10.60 5.20
CA ARG A 164 10.42 10.85 4.82
C ARG A 164 10.09 12.28 4.35
N GLU A 165 10.87 13.27 4.77
CA GLU A 165 10.73 14.68 4.36
C GLU A 165 11.57 15.03 3.12
N ARG A 166 12.39 14.09 2.66
CA ARG A 166 13.27 14.26 1.51
C ARG A 166 12.60 13.75 0.24
N GLN A 167 13.17 14.14 -0.90
CA GLN A 167 12.63 13.73 -2.20
C GLN A 167 12.85 12.24 -2.49
N TYR A 168 13.93 11.66 -1.94
CA TYR A 168 14.28 10.25 -2.17
C TYR A 168 14.49 9.50 -0.85
N GLY A 169 14.00 8.25 -0.77
CA GLY A 169 14.10 7.41 0.44
C GLY A 169 15.53 7.03 0.84
N LEU A 170 16.48 7.07 -0.10
CA LEU A 170 17.92 6.86 0.15
C LEU A 170 18.73 8.13 -0.18
N GLN A 171 18.35 9.26 0.41
CA GLN A 171 19.08 10.51 0.28
C GLN A 171 20.02 10.71 1.46
N LEU A 172 21.33 10.50 1.26
CA LEU A 172 22.34 10.51 2.34
C LEU A 172 23.17 11.81 2.37
N ASP A 173 22.58 12.95 2.01
CA ASP A 173 23.30 14.24 1.93
C ASP A 173 23.85 14.71 3.29
N ALA A 174 23.21 14.31 4.39
CA ALA A 174 23.72 14.55 5.75
C ALA A 174 25.05 13.83 6.03
N VAL A 175 25.38 12.77 5.28
CA VAL A 175 26.68 12.09 5.35
C VAL A 175 27.65 12.84 4.42
N THR A 176 28.42 13.77 5.01
CA THR A 176 29.36 14.63 4.29
C THR A 176 30.60 13.87 3.80
N ALA A 177 31.00 12.81 4.50
CA ALA A 177 32.11 11.95 4.12
C ALA A 177 31.78 11.14 2.86
N ARG A 178 32.27 11.58 1.69
CA ARG A 178 32.03 10.94 0.39
C ARG A 178 32.34 9.44 0.38
N PRO A 179 33.46 8.93 0.95
CA PRO A 179 33.74 7.49 0.95
C PRO A 179 32.66 6.68 1.69
N VAL A 180 32.18 7.19 2.83
CA VAL A 180 31.13 6.55 3.63
C VAL A 180 29.81 6.52 2.87
N ARG A 181 29.44 7.64 2.25
CA ARG A 181 28.22 7.73 1.45
C ARG A 181 28.24 6.77 0.26
N LEU A 182 29.37 6.68 -0.46
CA LEU A 182 29.54 5.72 -1.57
C LEU A 182 29.48 4.27 -1.07
N LEU A 183 30.13 3.96 0.06
CA LEU A 183 30.06 2.65 0.67
C LEU A 183 28.62 2.24 0.98
N CYS A 184 27.80 3.14 1.53
CA CYS A 184 26.37 2.88 1.77
C CYS A 184 25.64 2.52 0.47
N TYR A 185 25.85 3.28 -0.61
CA TYR A 185 25.22 3.00 -1.90
C TYR A 185 25.66 1.66 -2.49
N TYR A 186 26.97 1.37 -2.49
CA TYR A 186 27.49 0.09 -2.98
C TYR A 186 27.03 -1.08 -2.12
N ALA A 187 26.90 -0.90 -0.79
CA ALA A 187 26.35 -1.92 0.10
C ALA A 187 24.89 -2.21 -0.22
N THR A 188 24.05 -1.19 -0.45
CA THR A 188 22.66 -1.40 -0.87
C THR A 188 22.57 -2.14 -2.20
N VAL A 189 23.38 -1.75 -3.19
CA VAL A 189 23.44 -2.44 -4.50
C VAL A 189 23.90 -3.89 -4.32
N PHE A 190 24.93 -4.13 -3.51
CA PHE A 190 25.40 -5.48 -3.21
C PHE A 190 24.31 -6.33 -2.56
N MET A 191 23.57 -5.80 -1.57
CA MET A 191 22.46 -6.51 -0.95
C MET A 191 21.38 -6.87 -1.97
N LEU A 192 21.04 -5.96 -2.88
CA LEU A 192 20.06 -6.25 -3.95
C LEU A 192 20.50 -7.44 -4.81
N PHE A 193 21.78 -7.55 -5.17
CA PHE A 193 22.31 -8.69 -5.93
C PHE A 193 22.45 -9.96 -5.09
N ALA A 194 22.87 -9.84 -3.83
CA ALA A 194 23.03 -10.98 -2.93
C ALA A 194 21.70 -11.68 -2.61
N PHE A 195 20.60 -10.93 -2.62
CA PHE A 195 19.25 -11.45 -2.39
C PHE A 195 18.38 -11.48 -3.66
N ALA A 196 18.94 -11.17 -4.84
CA ALA A 196 18.21 -11.27 -6.09
C ALA A 196 17.90 -12.75 -6.36
N PRO A 197 16.64 -13.09 -6.70
CA PRO A 197 16.36 -14.42 -7.19
C PRO A 197 17.13 -14.64 -8.51
N MET A 198 18.05 -15.61 -8.51
CA MET A 198 18.90 -15.93 -9.67
C MET A 198 18.17 -16.80 -10.71
N ASP A 199 16.98 -17.28 -10.37
CA ASP A 199 16.17 -18.12 -11.24
C ASP A 199 15.32 -17.25 -12.17
N SER A 200 15.18 -17.67 -13.43
CA SER A 200 14.33 -17.01 -14.43
C SER A 200 12.84 -17.24 -14.14
N GLY A 201 12.35 -16.72 -13.02
CA GLY A 201 10.93 -16.77 -12.68
C GLY A 201 10.10 -16.05 -13.74
N GLN A 202 8.89 -16.57 -14.01
CA GLN A 202 7.92 -15.85 -14.84
C GLN A 202 7.66 -14.46 -14.24
N PHE A 203 7.53 -13.47 -15.12
CA PHE A 203 7.30 -12.09 -14.71
C PHE A 203 6.11 -12.00 -13.75
N ILE A 204 6.24 -11.24 -12.67
CA ILE A 204 5.27 -11.19 -11.56
C ILE A 204 3.82 -10.86 -12.01
N TYR A 205 3.66 -10.25 -13.19
CA TYR A 205 2.36 -9.93 -13.79
C TYR A 205 1.62 -11.13 -14.41
N PHE A 206 2.21 -12.33 -14.43
CA PHE A 206 1.58 -13.55 -14.97
C PHE A 206 1.25 -14.59 -13.89
N GLN A 207 1.44 -14.25 -12.62
CA GLN A 207 1.23 -15.17 -11.48
C GLN A 207 -0.02 -14.84 -10.65
N PHE A 208 -1.02 -14.20 -11.27
CA PHE A 208 -2.30 -13.88 -10.63
C PHE A 208 -3.33 -14.98 -10.86
#